data_AF-A0A2V1HMA2-F1
#
_entry.id   AF-A0A2V1HMA2-F1
#
_cell.length_a   1.000
_cell.length_b   1.000
_cell.length_c   1.000
_cell.angle_alpha   90.00
_cell.angle_beta   90.00
_cell.angle_gamma   90.00
#
_symmetry.space_group_name_H-M   'P 1'
#
loop_
_entity.id
_entity.type
_entity.pdbx_description
1 polymer ?
#
loop_
_entity_poly.entity_id
_entity_poly.type
_entity_poly.pdbx_seq_one_letter_code
_entity_poly.pdbx_strand_id
1 'polypeptide(L)'
;MTRRARGSSDAAGAGLATLVVNATLSRIDALASVALAIDSRVVTPGTADAHVLLPRGERAYIEIPRFGEPPPLAIDIISDVSVEEARVAALELMIALTNSTPWEIRPMFR
;
A
#
# COMPACT_ATOMS: atom_id res chain seq x y z
N MET A 1 11.90 28.36 22.69
CA MET A 1 11.65 27.84 21.32
C MET A 1 11.71 26.32 21.37
N THR A 2 10.53 25.73 21.44
CA THR A 2 10.30 24.36 21.93
C THR A 2 10.53 23.35 20.82
N ARG A 3 11.53 22.48 21.00
CA ARG A 3 11.76 21.27 20.20
C ARG A 3 10.52 20.38 20.35
N ARG A 4 9.61 20.39 19.36
CA ARG A 4 8.51 19.43 19.32
C ARG A 4 9.13 18.04 19.23
N ALA A 5 8.91 17.27 20.29
CA ALA A 5 9.19 15.86 20.35
C ALA A 5 8.58 15.20 19.10
N ARG A 6 9.43 14.61 18.27
CA ARG A 6 9.01 13.61 17.29
C ARG A 6 8.55 12.43 18.13
N GLY A 7 7.25 12.35 18.36
CA GLY A 7 6.64 11.27 19.11
C GLY A 7 7.01 9.96 18.44
N SER A 8 7.86 9.17 19.12
CA SER A 8 7.67 7.72 19.12
C SER A 8 6.35 7.49 19.85
N SER A 9 5.25 7.42 19.10
CA SER A 9 3.95 7.03 19.63
C SER A 9 3.62 5.68 19.02
N ASP A 10 3.80 4.63 19.84
CA ASP A 10 3.20 3.30 19.73
C ASP A 10 3.23 2.57 18.39
N ALA A 11 4.32 1.83 18.17
CA ALA A 11 4.35 0.67 17.27
C ALA A 11 3.51 -0.54 17.80
N ALA A 12 2.60 -0.32 18.76
CA ALA A 12 1.71 -1.33 19.34
C ALA A 12 0.29 -1.32 18.73
N GLY A 13 0.00 -0.43 17.78
CA GLY A 13 -1.30 -0.32 17.10
C GLY A 13 -1.25 -0.29 15.56
N ALA A 14 -0.06 -0.34 14.95
CA ALA A 14 0.05 -0.30 13.49
C ALA A 14 -0.32 -1.68 12.88
N GLY A 15 -1.35 -1.70 12.04
CA GLY A 15 -1.77 -2.87 11.28
C GLY A 15 -1.11 -2.95 9.91
N LEU A 16 -0.72 -4.15 9.50
CA LEU A 16 -0.20 -4.44 8.17
C LEU A 16 -1.05 -5.52 7.49
N ALA A 17 -1.47 -5.25 6.26
CA ALA A 17 -2.07 -6.23 5.37
C ALA A 17 -1.40 -6.15 4.00
N THR A 18 -1.08 -7.31 3.41
CA THR A 18 -0.38 -7.37 2.12
C THR A 18 -1.30 -7.95 1.05
N LEU A 19 -1.34 -7.30 -0.10
CA LEU A 19 -1.85 -7.87 -1.35
C LEU A 19 -0.67 -8.29 -2.21
N VAL A 20 -0.78 -9.47 -2.81
CA VAL A 20 0.20 -9.98 -3.78
C VAL A 20 -0.39 -9.82 -5.17
N VAL A 21 0.33 -9.15 -6.05
CA VAL A 21 -0.11 -8.81 -7.40
C VAL A 21 0.81 -9.48 -8.41
N ASN A 22 0.24 -10.37 -9.21
CA ASN A 22 0.96 -11.05 -10.29
C ASN A 22 0.94 -10.19 -11.56
N ALA A 23 1.79 -9.17 -11.59
CA ALA A 23 1.96 -8.27 -12.72
C ALA A 23 3.43 -7.86 -12.87
N THR A 24 3.87 -7.63 -14.11
CA THR A 24 5.21 -7.10 -14.40
C THR A 24 5.11 -5.60 -14.61
N LEU A 25 5.39 -4.82 -13.58
CA LEU A 25 5.26 -3.36 -13.58
C LEU A 25 6.42 -2.70 -12.83
N SER A 26 6.72 -1.46 -13.18
CA SER A 26 7.59 -0.63 -12.36
C SER A 26 6.87 -0.17 -11.09
N ARG A 27 7.63 0.22 -10.06
CA ARG A 27 7.05 0.83 -8.83
C ARG A 27 6.21 2.07 -9.15
N ILE A 28 6.64 2.87 -10.12
CA ILE A 28 5.97 4.11 -10.52
C ILE A 28 4.62 3.80 -11.17
N ASP A 29 4.60 2.84 -12.10
CA ASP A 29 3.36 2.44 -12.78
C ASP A 29 2.37 1.81 -11.80
N ALA A 30 2.86 0.96 -10.89
CA ALA A 30 2.02 0.37 -9.86
C ALA A 30 1.40 1.42 -8.92
N LEU A 31 2.18 2.40 -8.46
CA LEU A 31 1.67 3.52 -7.65
C LEU A 31 0.63 4.35 -8.41
N ALA A 32 0.88 4.63 -9.69
CA ALA A 32 -0.05 5.39 -10.53
C ALA A 32 -1.37 4.63 -10.75
N SER A 33 -1.31 3.33 -11.02
CA SER A 33 -2.50 2.48 -11.17
C SER A 33 -3.30 2.38 -9.88
N VAL A 34 -2.64 2.24 -8.72
CA VAL A 34 -3.32 2.25 -7.42
C VAL A 34 -4.01 3.59 -7.17
N ALA A 35 -3.32 4.71 -7.38
CA ALA A 35 -3.90 6.04 -7.20
C ALA A 35 -5.11 6.26 -8.11
N LEU A 36 -5.01 5.86 -9.39
CA LEU A 36 -6.09 5.98 -10.36
C LEU A 36 -7.31 5.12 -9.99
N ALA A 37 -7.10 3.88 -9.53
CA ALA A 37 -8.18 2.96 -9.20
C ALA A 37 -9.11 3.45 -8.08
N ILE A 38 -8.61 4.31 -7.19
CA ILE A 38 -9.36 4.81 -6.04
C ILE A 38 -9.55 6.34 -6.06
N ASP A 39 -9.29 6.99 -7.20
CA ASP A 39 -9.33 8.46 -7.37
C ASP A 39 -8.55 9.21 -6.26
N SER A 40 -7.34 8.74 -5.99
CA SER A 40 -6.43 9.31 -5.00
C SER A 40 -5.15 9.81 -5.66
N ARG A 41 -4.14 10.13 -4.85
CA ARG A 41 -2.84 10.64 -5.29
C ARG A 41 -1.70 9.88 -4.65
N VAL A 42 -0.57 9.87 -5.35
CA VAL A 42 0.71 9.46 -4.78
C VAL A 42 1.24 10.59 -3.88
N VAL A 43 1.48 10.27 -2.62
CA VAL A 43 2.15 11.12 -1.64
C VAL A 43 3.66 10.93 -1.80
N THR A 44 4.43 12.02 -1.64
CA THR A 44 5.91 12.04 -1.73
C THR A 44 6.49 11.30 -2.96
N PRO A 45 5.99 11.57 -4.19
CA PRO A 45 6.42 10.86 -5.39
C PRO A 45 7.93 11.01 -5.65
N GLY A 46 8.55 9.95 -6.16
CA GLY A 46 9.99 9.91 -6.43
C GLY A 46 10.87 9.70 -5.19
N THR A 47 10.28 9.54 -4.01
CA THR A 47 11.01 9.24 -2.77
C THR A 47 10.87 7.78 -2.36
N ALA A 48 11.69 7.33 -1.41
CA ALA A 48 11.56 6.00 -0.83
C ALA A 48 10.21 5.79 -0.11
N ASP A 49 9.63 6.86 0.45
CA ASP A 49 8.36 6.88 1.18
C ASP A 49 7.13 7.09 0.28
N ALA A 50 7.29 6.99 -1.04
CA ALA A 50 6.16 7.16 -1.96
C ALA A 50 5.07 6.10 -1.69
N HIS A 51 3.84 6.57 -1.44
CA HIS A 51 2.66 5.77 -1.12
C HIS A 51 1.38 6.40 -1.66
N VAL A 52 0.30 5.64 -1.69
CA VAL A 52 -1.05 6.17 -1.97
C VAL A 52 -1.84 6.25 -0.67
N LEU A 53 -2.54 7.37 -0.46
CA LEU A 53 -3.43 7.53 0.69
C LEU A 53 -4.78 6.88 0.38
N LEU A 54 -5.21 5.95 1.23
CA LEU A 54 -6.50 5.28 1.13
C LEU A 54 -7.61 6.09 1.83
N PRO A 55 -8.90 5.85 1.52
CA PRO A 55 -10.00 6.73 1.95
C PRO A 55 -10.14 6.96 3.45
N ARG A 56 -9.69 6.01 4.29
CA ARG A 56 -9.80 6.11 5.76
C ARG A 56 -8.47 6.47 6.44
N GLY A 57 -7.46 6.84 5.65
CA GLY A 57 -6.17 7.31 6.15
C GLY A 57 -5.06 6.25 6.18
N GLU A 58 -5.34 5.02 5.76
CA GLU A 58 -4.33 3.99 5.55
C GLU A 58 -3.39 4.37 4.40
N ARG A 59 -2.20 3.79 4.38
CA ARG A 59 -1.18 4.05 3.36
C ARG A 59 -0.88 2.78 2.60
N ALA A 60 -0.96 2.83 1.27
CA ALA A 60 -0.60 1.74 0.39
C ALA A 60 0.80 1.97 -0.20
N TYR A 61 1.74 1.09 0.12
CA TYR A 61 3.12 1.08 -0.37
C TYR A 61 3.31 -0.03 -1.40
N ILE A 62 4.17 0.21 -2.39
CA ILE A 62 4.53 -0.80 -3.39
C ILE A 62 5.93 -1.33 -3.10
N GLU A 63 6.04 -2.64 -2.92
CA GLU A 63 7.29 -3.38 -2.87
C GLU A 63 7.45 -4.19 -4.17
N ILE A 64 8.55 -3.93 -4.89
CA ILE A 64 8.93 -4.65 -6.12
C ILE A 64 9.94 -5.73 -5.74
N PRO A 65 9.87 -6.94 -6.35
CA PRO A 65 10.87 -7.99 -6.14
C PRO A 65 12.29 -7.50 -6.37
N ARG A 66 13.24 -8.11 -5.67
CA ARG A 66 14.66 -7.80 -5.89
C ARG A 66 15.11 -8.36 -7.23
N PHE A 67 16.22 -7.84 -7.73
CA PHE A 67 16.79 -8.32 -9.00
C PHE A 67 17.05 -9.83 -8.94
N GLY A 68 16.48 -10.58 -9.89
CA GLY A 68 16.59 -12.04 -9.97
C GLY A 68 15.46 -12.80 -9.29
N GLU A 69 14.56 -12.13 -8.55
CA GLU A 69 13.34 -12.74 -8.04
C GLU A 69 12.24 -12.68 -9.12
N PRO A 70 11.51 -13.78 -9.37
CA PRO A 70 10.34 -13.72 -10.24
C PRO A 70 9.25 -12.83 -9.60
N PRO A 71 8.31 -12.28 -10.39
CA PRO A 71 7.06 -11.73 -9.84
C PRO A 71 6.43 -12.75 -8.87
N PRO A 72 5.75 -12.27 -7.81
CA PRO A 72 4.85 -11.10 -7.82
C PRO A 72 5.34 -9.86 -7.06
N LEU A 73 4.74 -8.68 -7.35
CA LEU A 73 4.90 -7.47 -6.54
C LEU A 73 3.96 -7.49 -5.33
N ALA A 74 4.32 -6.80 -4.26
CA ALA A 74 3.50 -6.66 -3.06
C ALA A 74 2.96 -5.23 -2.93
N ILE A 75 1.72 -5.13 -2.47
CA ILE A 75 1.12 -3.88 -2.01
C ILE A 75 0.90 -4.03 -0.51
N ASP A 76 1.61 -3.23 0.27
CA ASP A 76 1.50 -3.21 1.72
C ASP A 76 0.59 -2.07 2.16
N ILE A 77 -0.48 -2.43 2.86
CA ILE A 77 -1.46 -1.50 3.42
C ILE A 77 -1.17 -1.36 4.91
N ILE A 78 -0.83 -0.14 5.32
CA ILE A 78 -0.51 0.20 6.71
C ILE A 78 -1.63 1.06 7.29
N SER A 79 -2.25 0.58 8.37
CA SER A 79 -3.16 1.37 9.23
C SER A 79 -2.43 1.72 10.53
N ASP A 80 -2.64 2.93 11.06
CA ASP A 80 -2.13 3.32 12.37
C ASP A 80 -3.08 2.89 13.52
N VAL A 81 -4.17 2.16 13.21
CA VAL A 81 -5.24 1.80 14.15
C VAL A 81 -5.26 0.31 14.52
N SER A 82 -5.36 -0.59 13.53
CA SER A 82 -5.37 -2.05 13.75
C SER A 82 -5.09 -2.86 12.48
N VAL A 83 -4.76 -4.15 12.66
CA VAL A 83 -4.59 -5.09 11.54
C VAL A 83 -5.92 -5.39 10.83
N GLU A 84 -7.03 -5.41 11.55
CA GLU A 84 -8.37 -5.56 10.96
C GLU A 84 -8.70 -4.41 10.01
N GLU A 85 -8.39 -3.16 10.38
CA GLU A 85 -8.59 -2.02 9.49
C GLU A 85 -7.70 -2.11 8.24
N ALA A 86 -6.42 -2.47 8.42
CA ALA A 86 -5.53 -2.69 7.28
C ALA A 86 -6.06 -3.78 6.33
N ARG A 87 -6.60 -4.89 6.86
CA ARG A 87 -7.20 -5.96 6.05
C ARG A 87 -8.46 -5.52 5.32
N VAL A 88 -9.35 -4.77 5.97
CA VAL A 88 -10.55 -4.21 5.33
C VAL A 88 -10.15 -3.29 4.18
N ALA A 89 -9.24 -2.35 4.43
CA ALA A 89 -8.72 -1.45 3.41
C ALA A 89 -8.02 -2.19 2.26
N ALA A 90 -7.28 -3.27 2.55
CA ALA A 90 -6.68 -4.12 1.54
C ALA A 90 -7.73 -4.82 0.66
N LEU A 91 -8.82 -5.33 1.24
CA LEU A 91 -9.90 -5.95 0.47
C LEU A 91 -10.66 -4.93 -0.39
N GLU A 92 -10.93 -3.74 0.13
CA GLU A 92 -11.55 -2.65 -0.63
C GLU A 92 -10.65 -2.22 -1.81
N LEU A 93 -9.34 -2.06 -1.56
CA LEU A 93 -8.37 -1.76 -2.61
C LEU A 93 -8.30 -2.89 -3.66
N MET A 94 -8.31 -4.15 -3.23
CA MET A 94 -8.31 -5.30 -4.13
C MET A 94 -9.53 -5.27 -5.07
N ILE A 95 -10.72 -4.93 -4.56
CA ILE A 95 -11.94 -4.81 -5.37
C ILE A 95 -11.77 -3.69 -6.41
N ALA A 96 -11.30 -2.51 -5.99
CA ALA A 96 -11.08 -1.38 -6.90
C ALA A 96 -10.06 -1.72 -8.01
N LEU A 97 -8.95 -2.35 -7.66
CA LEU A 97 -7.93 -2.77 -8.61
C LEU A 97 -8.41 -3.86 -9.57
N THR A 98 -9.14 -4.86 -9.07
CA THR A 98 -9.73 -5.93 -9.91
C THR A 98 -10.70 -5.36 -10.94
N ASN A 99 -11.43 -4.29 -10.58
CA ASN A 99 -12.39 -3.65 -11.49
C ASN A 99 -11.74 -2.71 -12.53
N SER A 100 -10.50 -2.26 -12.30
CA SER A 100 -9.84 -1.24 -13.13
C SER A 100 -8.59 -1.73 -13.83
N THR A 101 -8.11 -2.92 -13.50
CA THR A 101 -6.88 -3.50 -14.05
C THR A 101 -7.07 -4.98 -14.38
N PRO A 102 -6.29 -5.55 -15.31
CA PRO A 102 -6.29 -6.98 -15.57
C PRO A 102 -5.44 -7.77 -14.55
N TRP A 103 -5.05 -7.17 -13.42
CA TRP A 103 -4.13 -7.79 -12.48
C TRP A 103 -4.78 -8.98 -11.76
N GLU A 104 -4.01 -10.06 -11.61
CA GLU A 104 -4.36 -11.13 -10.69
C GLU A 104 -3.87 -10.75 -9.29
N ILE A 105 -4.79 -10.55 -8.35
CA ILE A 105 -4.51 -10.04 -7.01
C ILE A 105 -5.00 -11.05 -5.97
N ARG A 106 -4.16 -11.38 -4.99
CA ARG A 106 -4.55 -12.23 -3.86
C ARG A 106 -4.15 -11.61 -2.52
N PRO A 107 -5.01 -11.65 -1.50
CA PRO A 107 -4.64 -11.21 -0.16
C PRO A 107 -3.69 -12.24 0.47
N MET A 108 -2.66 -11.75 1.17
CA MET A 108 -1.75 -12.54 1.99
C MET A 108 -1.89 -12.09 3.44
N PHE A 109 -3.01 -12.47 4.06
CA PHE A 109 -3.22 -12.21 5.48
C PHE A 109 -2.62 -13.36 6.30
N ARG A 110 -1.82 -13.01 7.31
CA ARG A 110 -1.39 -13.95 8.35
C ARG A 110 -2.35 -13.96 9.51
#